data_AF-A0A973CIR8-F1
#
_entry.id   AF-A0A973CIR8-F1
#
_cell.length_a   1.000
_cell.length_b   1.000
_cell.length_c   1.000
_cell.angle_alpha   90.00
_cell.angle_beta   90.00
_cell.angle_gamma   90.00
#
_symmetry.space_group_name_H-M   'P 1'
#
loop_
_entity.id
_entity.type
_entity.pdbx_description
1 polymer ?
#
loop_
_entity_poly.entity_id
_entity_poly.type
_entity_poly.pdbx_seq_one_letter_code
_entity_poly.pdbx_strand_id
1 'polypeptide(L)'
;MYKLSFKSGSLIIDCESQDIDALNTYLKWDDRINVWRARADHYRSIVMILRENNSEFEDLCPDYKPIDITMDSTLELRDYQNEALGKWEEGGKQGVIVLPTGVGKSIVGAAAIARTKRPALVVLPTIDLMQQWASMLEKMFQQPIGMLGGGSRDVQDITVSTYDSAVIMMEYIGNRFGFLICDECHHLPGAVNRTLAEMSIAPFRMGLSATPERDDGMEEVIFDLLGPEVYRRDIKEFSTDTLSAYEVVRIEVELEEDEQETYDLNREIYRAFLSKYNIRFTGPQSWNRFIQQCARMPDGKEAMKAYMTQKKISTSCRQKMLAIEGLLKTHAGERIIIFTQYNDLA
;
A
#
# COMPACT_ATOMS: atom_id res chain seq x y z
N MET A 1 -10.30 -1.40 38.02
CA MET A 1 -10.35 -2.46 36.99
C MET A 1 -10.74 -1.83 35.66
N TYR A 2 -9.99 -2.07 34.59
CA TYR A 2 -10.33 -1.57 33.25
C TYR A 2 -11.17 -2.59 32.48
N LYS A 3 -12.09 -2.13 31.65
CA LYS A 3 -12.84 -2.98 30.72
C LYS A 3 -12.70 -2.45 29.31
N LEU A 4 -12.06 -3.24 28.46
CA LEU A 4 -11.80 -2.89 27.07
C LEU A 4 -12.84 -3.57 26.19
N SER A 5 -13.47 -2.81 25.30
CA SER A 5 -14.40 -3.33 24.31
C SER A 5 -14.23 -2.64 22.96
N PHE A 6 -14.56 -3.32 21.87
CA PHE A 6 -14.54 -2.74 20.53
C PHE A 6 -15.93 -2.22 20.15
N LYS A 7 -16.01 -1.02 19.60
CA LYS A 7 -17.25 -0.45 19.07
C LYS A 7 -16.98 0.45 17.88
N SER A 8 -17.56 0.10 16.73
CA SER A 8 -17.56 0.88 15.50
C SER A 8 -16.18 1.44 15.12
N GLY A 9 -15.18 0.57 15.01
CA GLY A 9 -13.81 0.96 14.61
C GLY A 9 -12.98 1.66 15.69
N SER A 10 -13.41 1.62 16.95
CA SER A 10 -12.70 2.23 18.07
C SER A 10 -12.72 1.33 19.30
N LEU A 11 -11.82 1.60 20.24
CA LEU A 11 -11.85 1.00 21.57
C LEU A 11 -12.69 1.87 22.49
N ILE A 12 -13.46 1.21 23.36
CA ILE A 12 -14.09 1.81 24.53
C ILE A 12 -13.37 1.25 25.75
N ILE A 13 -12.95 2.16 26.63
CA ILE A 13 -12.28 1.84 27.89
C ILE A 13 -13.18 2.35 29.01
N ASP A 14 -13.76 1.43 29.77
CA ASP A 14 -14.48 1.74 31.00
C ASP A 14 -13.54 1.54 32.20
N CYS A 15 -13.37 2.58 33.01
CA CYS A 15 -12.45 2.58 34.15
C CYS A 15 -12.84 3.66 35.17
N GLU A 16 -12.43 3.49 36.43
CA GLU A 16 -12.58 4.51 37.46
C GLU A 16 -11.58 5.66 37.24
N SER A 17 -12.01 6.90 37.53
CA SER A 17 -11.35 8.13 37.08
C SER A 17 -9.92 8.38 37.58
N GLN A 18 -9.43 7.61 38.55
CA GLN A 18 -8.09 7.78 39.14
C GLN A 18 -6.99 7.00 38.42
N ASP A 19 -7.34 6.12 37.47
CA ASP A 19 -6.42 5.17 36.84
C ASP A 19 -6.04 5.56 35.38
N ILE A 20 -6.37 6.76 34.92
CA ILE A 20 -6.25 7.15 33.50
C ILE A 20 -4.83 7.63 33.12
N ASP A 21 -4.01 8.02 34.10
CA ASP A 21 -2.72 8.67 33.84
C ASP A 21 -1.77 7.85 32.96
N ALA A 22 -1.78 6.51 33.10
CA ALA A 22 -0.94 5.64 32.28
C ALA A 22 -1.38 5.54 30.81
N LEU A 23 -2.64 5.85 30.50
CA LEU A 23 -3.24 5.72 29.17
C LEU A 23 -3.64 7.06 28.54
N ASN A 24 -3.39 8.18 29.23
CA ASN A 24 -3.85 9.52 28.86
C ASN A 24 -3.44 9.94 27.43
N THR A 25 -2.31 9.46 26.93
CA THR A 25 -1.83 9.72 25.56
C THR A 25 -2.73 9.10 24.47
N TYR A 26 -3.43 8.02 24.78
CA TYR A 26 -4.26 7.26 23.82
C TYR A 26 -5.75 7.53 23.96
N LEU A 27 -6.20 7.91 25.16
CA LEU A 27 -7.60 8.05 25.51
C LEU A 27 -8.13 9.46 25.21
N LYS A 28 -9.36 9.51 24.70
CA LYS A 28 -10.14 10.74 24.55
C LYS A 28 -11.52 10.51 25.14
N TRP A 29 -11.97 11.45 25.97
CA TRP A 29 -13.31 11.40 26.55
C TRP A 29 -14.37 11.72 25.48
N ASP A 30 -15.43 10.91 25.40
CA ASP A 30 -16.57 11.12 24.51
C ASP A 30 -17.82 11.48 25.35
N ASP A 31 -18.08 12.79 25.48
CA ASP A 31 -19.19 13.35 26.26
C ASP A 31 -20.58 12.86 25.81
N ARG A 32 -20.72 12.35 24.58
CA ARG A 32 -22.03 11.95 24.03
C ARG A 32 -22.52 10.65 24.64
N ILE A 33 -21.58 9.79 25.04
CA ILE A 33 -21.86 8.45 25.59
C ILE A 33 -21.18 8.23 26.95
N ASN A 34 -20.45 9.24 27.47
CA ASN A 34 -19.76 9.24 28.75
C ASN A 34 -18.77 8.07 28.92
N VAL A 35 -17.91 7.84 27.91
CA VAL A 35 -16.85 6.81 27.97
C VAL A 35 -15.52 7.33 27.42
N TRP A 36 -14.43 6.68 27.80
CA TRP A 36 -13.13 6.88 27.15
C TRP A 36 -13.06 6.08 25.85
N ARG A 37 -12.57 6.73 24.79
CA ARG A 37 -12.33 6.09 23.49
C ARG A 37 -10.87 6.20 23.08
N ALA A 38 -10.39 5.19 22.39
CA ALA A 38 -9.12 5.22 21.67
C ALA A 38 -9.31 4.72 20.25
N ARG A 39 -8.35 5.05 19.37
CA ARG A 39 -8.27 4.38 18.06
C ARG A 39 -8.01 2.89 18.26
N ALA A 40 -8.55 2.05 17.37
CA ALA A 40 -8.43 0.61 17.47
C ALA A 40 -6.99 0.12 17.31
N ASP A 41 -6.18 0.80 16.49
CA ASP A 41 -4.77 0.46 16.30
C ASP A 41 -3.90 0.64 17.55
N HIS A 42 -4.36 1.43 18.52
CA HIS A 42 -3.68 1.56 19.82
C HIS A 42 -3.91 0.36 20.76
N TYR A 43 -4.73 -0.62 20.36
CA TYR A 43 -5.10 -1.77 21.19
C TYR A 43 -3.88 -2.50 21.76
N ARG A 44 -2.89 -2.81 20.92
CA ARG A 44 -1.66 -3.48 21.36
C ARG A 44 -0.94 -2.66 22.42
N SER A 45 -0.72 -1.37 22.19
CA SER A 45 -0.01 -0.50 23.12
C SER A 45 -0.72 -0.39 24.46
N ILE A 46 -2.04 -0.22 24.44
CA ILE A 46 -2.86 -0.14 25.66
C ILE A 46 -2.78 -1.44 26.45
N VAL A 47 -2.97 -2.60 25.80
CA VAL A 47 -2.90 -3.91 26.47
C VAL A 47 -1.51 -4.17 27.04
N MET A 48 -0.45 -3.78 26.33
CA MET A 48 0.93 -3.93 26.82
C MET A 48 1.19 -3.07 28.05
N ILE A 49 0.79 -1.78 28.05
CA ILE A 49 0.93 -0.88 29.20
C ILE A 49 0.18 -1.43 30.42
N LEU A 50 -1.06 -1.91 30.23
CA LEU A 50 -1.85 -2.49 31.32
C LEU A 50 -1.18 -3.74 31.91
N ARG A 51 -0.58 -4.59 31.07
CA ARG A 51 0.17 -5.76 31.54
C ARG A 51 1.46 -5.39 32.26
N GLU A 52 2.24 -4.45 31.72
CA GLU A 52 3.49 -3.98 32.31
C GLU A 52 3.27 -3.36 33.70
N ASN A 53 2.15 -2.65 33.87
CA ASN A 53 1.75 -2.06 35.15
C ASN A 53 1.07 -3.05 36.12
N ASN A 54 0.86 -4.31 35.71
CA ASN A 54 0.06 -5.30 36.45
C ASN A 54 -1.35 -4.79 36.79
N SER A 55 -1.94 -3.97 35.92
CA SER A 55 -3.30 -3.47 36.08
C SER A 55 -4.32 -4.60 35.89
N GLU A 56 -5.38 -4.60 36.69
CA GLU A 56 -6.49 -5.54 36.52
C GLU A 56 -7.41 -5.07 35.37
N PHE A 57 -7.56 -5.89 34.33
CA PHE A 57 -8.43 -5.58 33.20
C PHE A 57 -9.17 -6.78 32.60
N GLU A 58 -10.36 -6.53 32.08
CA GLU A 58 -11.16 -7.45 31.26
C GLU A 58 -11.05 -7.04 29.79
N ASP A 59 -10.61 -7.96 28.93
CA ASP A 59 -10.46 -7.73 27.49
C ASP A 59 -11.59 -8.39 26.69
N LEU A 60 -12.54 -7.55 26.25
CA LEU A 60 -13.66 -7.94 25.39
C LEU A 60 -13.49 -7.41 23.96
N CYS A 61 -12.30 -6.95 23.57
CA CYS A 61 -12.06 -6.43 22.24
C CYS A 61 -12.02 -7.56 21.19
N PRO A 62 -11.15 -8.58 21.28
CA PRO A 62 -11.01 -9.60 20.24
C PRO A 62 -12.26 -10.45 20.07
N ASP A 63 -12.84 -10.42 18.88
CA ASP A 63 -13.85 -11.38 18.43
C ASP A 63 -13.20 -12.46 17.56
N TYR A 64 -12.10 -13.01 18.05
CA TYR A 64 -11.36 -14.09 17.40
C TYR A 64 -10.61 -14.95 18.42
N LYS A 65 -10.27 -16.17 17.97
CA LYS A 65 -9.44 -17.11 18.72
C LYS A 65 -8.17 -17.42 17.92
N PRO A 66 -7.10 -17.91 18.56
CA PRO A 66 -5.98 -18.51 17.83
C PRO A 66 -6.50 -19.59 16.88
N ILE A 67 -5.92 -19.65 15.69
CA ILE A 67 -6.21 -20.69 14.69
C ILE A 67 -4.99 -21.57 14.53
N ASP A 68 -5.20 -22.87 14.39
CA ASP A 68 -4.11 -23.77 14.02
C ASP A 68 -4.11 -23.95 12.51
N ILE A 69 -3.13 -23.32 11.88
CA ILE A 69 -2.99 -23.27 10.44
C ILE A 69 -1.58 -23.67 10.07
N THR A 70 -1.47 -24.58 9.12
CA THR A 70 -0.19 -25.05 8.60
C THR A 70 -0.17 -24.84 7.10
N MET A 71 0.93 -24.27 6.62
CA MET A 71 1.19 -24.11 5.20
C MET A 71 1.61 -25.46 4.63
N ASP A 72 1.16 -25.80 3.42
CA ASP A 72 1.61 -27.00 2.73
C ASP A 72 3.14 -27.03 2.63
N SER A 73 3.71 -28.10 3.18
CA SER A 73 5.14 -28.27 3.44
C SER A 73 6.01 -28.38 2.19
N THR A 74 5.42 -28.51 0.99
CA THR A 74 6.17 -28.69 -0.26
C THR A 74 6.88 -27.42 -0.75
N LEU A 75 6.57 -26.26 -0.17
CA LEU A 75 7.07 -24.97 -0.62
C LEU A 75 8.15 -24.46 0.34
N GLU A 76 9.41 -24.79 0.02
CA GLU A 76 10.56 -24.28 0.76
C GLU A 76 10.74 -22.78 0.51
N LEU A 77 10.80 -22.02 1.61
CA LEU A 77 11.09 -20.58 1.55
C LEU A 77 12.54 -20.36 1.17
N ARG A 78 12.77 -19.40 0.28
CA ARG A 78 14.13 -18.95 -0.08
C ARG A 78 14.79 -18.25 1.12
N ASP A 79 16.12 -18.22 1.15
CA ASP A 79 16.89 -17.66 2.27
C ASP A 79 16.45 -16.24 2.64
N TYR A 80 16.28 -15.35 1.66
CA TYR A 80 15.82 -13.97 1.91
C TYR A 80 14.39 -13.88 2.41
N GLN A 81 13.53 -14.85 2.06
CA GLN A 81 12.15 -14.90 2.55
C GLN A 81 12.16 -15.31 4.03
N ASN A 82 13.02 -16.27 4.41
CA ASN A 82 13.24 -16.63 5.81
C ASN A 82 13.86 -15.48 6.61
N GLU A 83 14.84 -14.77 6.05
CA GLU A 83 15.46 -13.60 6.65
C GLU A 83 14.44 -12.47 6.88
N ALA A 84 13.62 -12.15 5.87
CA ALA A 84 12.57 -11.14 5.97
C ALA A 84 11.56 -11.48 7.07
N LEU A 85 11.12 -12.74 7.15
CA LEU A 85 10.24 -13.21 8.23
C LEU A 85 10.92 -13.12 9.60
N GLY A 86 12.18 -13.52 9.71
CA GLY A 86 12.95 -13.44 10.94
C GLY A 86 13.06 -11.99 11.45
N LYS A 87 13.38 -11.04 10.56
CA LYS A 87 13.44 -9.61 10.91
C LYS A 87 12.09 -9.05 11.33
N TRP A 88 11.01 -9.45 10.66
CA TRP A 88 9.66 -9.06 11.05
C TRP A 88 9.26 -9.64 12.42
N GLU A 89 9.66 -10.88 12.73
CA GLU A 89 9.44 -11.49 14.04
C GLU A 89 10.28 -10.82 15.15
N GLU A 90 11.54 -10.48 14.88
CA GLU A 90 12.42 -9.69 15.76
C GLU A 90 11.82 -8.30 16.06
N GLY A 91 11.20 -7.67 15.05
CA GLY A 91 10.44 -6.42 15.20
C GLY A 91 9.10 -6.57 15.95
N GLY A 92 8.87 -7.70 16.62
CA GLY A 92 7.65 -7.95 17.36
C GLY A 92 6.43 -8.15 16.46
N LYS A 93 6.63 -8.69 15.25
CA LYS A 93 5.58 -8.98 14.25
C LYS A 93 4.80 -7.73 13.82
N GLN A 94 5.50 -6.60 13.74
CA GLN A 94 5.00 -5.31 13.28
C GLN A 94 6.08 -4.63 12.42
N GLY A 95 5.82 -4.46 11.12
CA GLY A 95 6.77 -3.80 10.23
C GLY A 95 6.46 -3.91 8.73
N VAL A 96 7.23 -3.18 7.93
CA VAL A 96 7.18 -3.17 6.47
C VAL A 96 8.35 -3.97 5.90
N ILE A 97 8.05 -4.87 4.96
CA ILE A 97 9.02 -5.65 4.20
C ILE A 97 9.03 -5.13 2.76
N VAL A 98 10.20 -4.67 2.32
CA VAL A 98 10.43 -4.12 0.98
C VAL A 98 11.11 -5.16 0.11
N LEU A 99 10.39 -5.65 -0.89
CA LEU A 99 10.86 -6.67 -1.81
C LEU A 99 10.41 -6.33 -3.24
N PRO A 100 11.24 -6.59 -4.26
CA PRO A 100 10.87 -6.35 -5.66
C PRO A 100 9.62 -7.15 -6.07
N THR A 101 9.01 -6.74 -7.17
CA THR A 101 7.94 -7.53 -7.77
C THR A 101 8.49 -8.87 -8.28
N GLY A 102 7.67 -9.93 -8.22
CA GLY A 102 8.04 -11.25 -8.73
C GLY A 102 8.90 -12.13 -7.82
N VAL A 103 9.47 -11.60 -6.72
CA VAL A 103 10.30 -12.39 -5.78
C VAL A 103 9.49 -13.11 -4.69
N GLY A 104 8.15 -13.08 -4.77
CA GLY A 104 7.28 -13.84 -3.87
C GLY A 104 6.91 -13.13 -2.56
N LYS A 105 6.61 -11.82 -2.59
CA LYS A 105 6.01 -11.09 -1.46
C LYS A 105 4.81 -11.81 -0.86
N SER A 106 3.93 -12.34 -1.71
CA SER A 106 2.74 -13.09 -1.27
C SER A 106 3.10 -14.39 -0.52
N ILE A 107 4.22 -15.04 -0.87
CA ILE A 107 4.71 -16.23 -0.16
C ILE A 107 5.19 -15.85 1.25
N VAL A 108 5.89 -14.72 1.38
CA VAL A 108 6.27 -14.16 2.70
C VAL A 108 5.02 -13.87 3.54
N GLY A 109 4.00 -13.24 2.96
CA GLY A 109 2.72 -12.99 3.63
C GLY A 109 2.03 -14.28 4.10
N ALA A 110 1.94 -15.29 3.23
CA ALA A 110 1.36 -16.58 3.59
C ALA A 110 2.14 -17.29 4.71
N ALA A 111 3.47 -17.32 4.63
CA ALA A 111 4.29 -17.88 5.69
C ALA A 111 4.13 -17.11 7.03
N ALA A 112 3.98 -15.79 6.98
CA ALA A 112 3.70 -14.99 8.17
C ALA A 112 2.34 -15.32 8.80
N ILE A 113 1.30 -15.60 7.98
CA ILE A 113 0.00 -16.06 8.49
C ILE A 113 0.18 -17.38 9.26
N ALA A 114 0.90 -18.33 8.68
CA ALA A 114 1.19 -19.63 9.30
C ALA A 114 1.94 -19.50 10.64
N ARG A 115 2.94 -18.60 10.72
CA ARG A 115 3.71 -18.34 11.94
C ARG A 115 2.96 -17.52 12.99
N THR A 116 1.92 -16.78 12.60
CA THR A 116 1.17 -15.90 13.50
C THR A 116 0.05 -16.64 14.22
N LYS A 117 -0.55 -17.65 13.59
CA LYS A 117 -1.61 -18.49 14.18
C LYS A 117 -2.80 -17.67 14.73
N ARG A 118 -3.16 -16.62 14.01
CA ARG A 118 -4.32 -15.75 14.26
C ARG A 118 -5.09 -15.54 12.96
N PRO A 119 -6.41 -15.31 13.03
CA PRO A 119 -7.18 -14.85 11.90
C PRO A 119 -6.54 -13.62 11.25
N ALA A 120 -6.47 -13.63 9.93
CA ALA A 120 -5.71 -12.67 9.14
C ALA A 120 -6.59 -11.99 8.09
N LEU A 121 -6.45 -10.67 7.98
CA LEU A 121 -7.00 -9.86 6.89
C LEU A 121 -5.87 -9.42 5.98
N VAL A 122 -5.93 -9.79 4.71
CA VAL A 122 -5.04 -9.30 3.66
C VAL A 122 -5.75 -8.25 2.83
N VAL A 123 -5.16 -7.07 2.66
CA VAL A 123 -5.72 -5.94 1.93
C VAL A 123 -4.89 -5.65 0.69
N LEU A 124 -5.55 -5.52 -0.46
CA LEU A 124 -4.94 -5.41 -1.79
C LEU A 124 -5.56 -4.27 -2.61
N PRO A 125 -4.85 -3.69 -3.59
CA PRO A 125 -5.38 -2.54 -4.34
C PRO A 125 -6.43 -2.92 -5.40
N THR A 126 -6.42 -4.13 -5.96
CA THR A 126 -7.32 -4.52 -7.07
C THR A 126 -8.02 -5.85 -6.81
N ILE A 127 -9.18 -6.04 -7.47
CA ILE A 127 -9.95 -7.29 -7.40
C ILE A 127 -9.15 -8.46 -7.98
N ASP A 128 -8.41 -8.25 -9.07
CA ASP A 128 -7.58 -9.29 -9.68
C ASP A 128 -6.50 -9.81 -8.72
N LEU A 129 -5.80 -8.90 -8.02
CA LEU A 129 -4.81 -9.29 -7.01
C LEU A 129 -5.47 -10.01 -5.84
N MET A 130 -6.65 -9.55 -5.40
CA MET A 130 -7.43 -10.21 -4.35
C MET A 130 -7.78 -11.66 -4.73
N GLN A 131 -8.25 -11.90 -5.96
CA GLN A 131 -8.56 -13.25 -6.44
C GLN A 131 -7.31 -14.13 -6.56
N GLN A 132 -6.18 -13.57 -7.01
CA GLN A 132 -4.90 -14.28 -7.07
C GLN A 132 -4.42 -14.69 -5.68
N TRP A 133 -4.49 -13.78 -4.72
CA TRP A 133 -4.14 -14.06 -3.32
C TRP A 133 -5.08 -15.10 -2.70
N ALA A 134 -6.40 -14.99 -2.89
CA ALA A 134 -7.35 -16.00 -2.41
C ALA A 134 -6.99 -17.39 -2.95
N SER A 135 -6.83 -17.51 -4.27
CA SER A 135 -6.48 -18.78 -4.94
C SER A 135 -5.15 -19.36 -4.45
N MET A 136 -4.17 -18.50 -4.16
CA MET A 136 -2.87 -18.92 -3.62
C MET A 136 -3.02 -19.44 -2.19
N LEU A 137 -3.72 -18.69 -1.32
CA LEU A 137 -3.93 -19.05 0.08
C LEU A 137 -4.79 -20.32 0.23
N GLU A 138 -5.83 -20.49 -0.58
CA GLU A 138 -6.66 -21.71 -0.61
C GLU A 138 -5.82 -22.94 -0.91
N LYS A 139 -4.91 -22.85 -1.90
CA LYS A 139 -4.00 -23.96 -2.23
C LYS A 139 -2.99 -24.24 -1.11
N MET A 140 -2.41 -23.18 -0.54
CA MET A 140 -1.36 -23.31 0.47
C MET A 140 -1.89 -23.78 1.82
N PHE A 141 -3.13 -23.46 2.17
CA PHE A 141 -3.72 -23.80 3.48
C PHE A 141 -4.82 -24.86 3.41
N GLN A 142 -5.23 -25.28 2.21
CA GLN A 142 -6.25 -26.30 1.99
C GLN A 142 -7.57 -26.01 2.75
N GLN A 143 -7.95 -24.74 2.84
CA GLN A 143 -9.15 -24.28 3.52
C GLN A 143 -9.79 -23.09 2.80
N PRO A 144 -11.09 -22.83 3.03
CA PRO A 144 -11.78 -21.68 2.42
C PRO A 144 -11.16 -20.35 2.82
N ILE A 145 -11.06 -19.43 1.87
CA ILE A 145 -10.57 -18.06 2.10
C ILE A 145 -11.71 -17.08 1.84
N GLY A 146 -12.00 -16.24 2.84
CA GLY A 146 -13.03 -15.21 2.73
C GLY A 146 -12.62 -14.13 1.72
N MET A 147 -13.60 -13.51 1.07
CA MET A 147 -13.37 -12.44 0.11
C MET A 147 -14.30 -11.25 0.37
N LEU A 148 -13.71 -10.06 0.51
CA LEU A 148 -14.38 -8.78 0.65
C LEU A 148 -14.04 -7.88 -0.55
N GLY A 149 -14.90 -7.89 -1.56
CA GLY A 149 -14.69 -7.13 -2.79
C GLY A 149 -15.33 -7.79 -4.00
N GLY A 150 -15.50 -7.03 -5.08
CA GLY A 150 -16.14 -7.54 -6.31
C GLY A 150 -17.57 -8.06 -6.12
N GLY A 151 -18.29 -7.57 -5.10
CA GLY A 151 -19.63 -8.02 -4.74
C GLY A 151 -19.69 -9.12 -3.67
N SER A 152 -18.55 -9.73 -3.32
CA SER A 152 -18.46 -10.70 -2.22
C SER A 152 -18.38 -10.01 -0.85
N ARG A 153 -19.03 -10.61 0.15
CA ARG A 153 -19.00 -10.19 1.56
C ARG A 153 -18.74 -11.38 2.51
N ASP A 154 -17.95 -12.33 2.06
CA ASP A 154 -17.62 -13.52 2.83
C ASP A 154 -16.44 -13.23 3.79
N VAL A 155 -16.62 -13.54 5.07
CA VAL A 155 -15.63 -13.28 6.13
C VAL A 155 -15.30 -14.58 6.84
N GLN A 156 -14.11 -15.09 6.57
CA GLN A 156 -13.53 -16.31 7.16
C GLN A 156 -12.33 -15.95 8.05
N ASP A 157 -11.75 -16.94 8.73
CA ASP A 157 -10.56 -16.75 9.58
C ASP A 157 -9.38 -16.15 8.80
N ILE A 158 -9.20 -16.55 7.54
CA ILE A 158 -8.36 -15.81 6.59
C ILE A 158 -9.28 -15.17 5.57
N THR A 159 -9.18 -13.85 5.45
CA THR A 159 -9.97 -13.08 4.50
C THR A 159 -9.05 -12.19 3.68
N VAL A 160 -9.28 -12.13 2.37
CA VAL A 160 -8.67 -11.16 1.47
C VAL A 160 -9.69 -10.07 1.12
N SER A 161 -9.23 -8.83 0.93
CA SER A 161 -10.09 -7.69 0.66
C SER A 161 -9.41 -6.70 -0.28
N THR A 162 -10.20 -5.95 -1.05
CA THR A 162 -9.70 -4.69 -1.61
C THR A 162 -9.59 -3.62 -0.51
N TYR A 163 -8.74 -2.61 -0.70
CA TYR A 163 -8.67 -1.43 0.18
C TYR A 163 -10.05 -0.78 0.38
N ASP A 164 -10.77 -0.51 -0.72
CA ASP A 164 -12.08 0.13 -0.69
C ASP A 164 -13.10 -0.69 0.12
N SER A 165 -13.13 -2.00 -0.08
CA SER A 165 -14.08 -2.89 0.61
C SER A 165 -13.72 -3.04 2.08
N ALA A 166 -12.42 -3.09 2.41
CA ALA A 166 -11.95 -3.18 3.79
C ALA A 166 -12.42 -1.94 4.58
N VAL A 167 -12.15 -0.74 4.06
CA VAL A 167 -12.55 0.52 4.73
C VAL A 167 -14.03 0.52 5.11
N ILE A 168 -14.91 0.09 4.21
CA ILE A 168 -16.37 0.05 4.44
C ILE A 168 -16.74 -0.95 5.55
N MET A 169 -15.98 -2.05 5.67
CA MET A 169 -16.32 -3.15 6.57
C MET A 169 -15.65 -3.06 7.95
N MET A 170 -14.57 -2.28 8.09
CA MET A 170 -13.74 -2.24 9.31
C MET A 170 -14.50 -1.77 10.55
N GLU A 171 -15.59 -1.02 10.41
CA GLU A 171 -16.49 -0.71 11.53
C GLU A 171 -17.03 -1.97 12.22
N TYR A 172 -17.31 -3.02 11.43
CA TYR A 172 -17.95 -4.26 11.87
C TYR A 172 -16.97 -5.40 12.12
N ILE A 173 -15.87 -5.44 11.37
CA ILE A 173 -14.91 -6.57 11.42
C ILE A 173 -13.56 -6.19 12.03
N GLY A 174 -13.38 -4.93 12.48
CA GLY A 174 -12.08 -4.43 12.93
C GLY A 174 -11.49 -5.15 14.13
N ASN A 175 -12.32 -5.90 14.86
CA ASN A 175 -11.92 -6.76 15.97
C ASN A 175 -11.90 -8.26 15.68
N ARG A 176 -12.12 -8.70 14.42
CA ARG A 176 -12.17 -10.11 14.03
C ARG A 176 -10.84 -10.70 13.58
N PHE A 177 -9.80 -9.88 13.42
CA PHE A 177 -8.50 -10.32 12.94
C PHE A 177 -7.39 -9.96 13.92
N GLY A 178 -6.52 -10.93 14.19
CA GLY A 178 -5.30 -10.72 14.98
C GLY A 178 -4.10 -10.34 14.13
N PHE A 179 -4.19 -10.47 12.80
CA PHE A 179 -3.12 -10.12 11.88
C PHE A 179 -3.67 -9.30 10.69
N LEU A 180 -3.05 -8.15 10.42
CA LEU A 180 -3.34 -7.31 9.26
C LEU A 180 -2.15 -7.31 8.30
N ILE A 181 -2.39 -7.65 7.04
CA ILE A 181 -1.41 -7.57 5.95
C ILE A 181 -1.91 -6.54 4.94
N CYS A 182 -1.08 -5.57 4.60
CA CYS A 182 -1.34 -4.60 3.54
C CYS A 182 -0.36 -4.86 2.39
N ASP A 183 -0.84 -5.45 1.30
CA ASP A 183 -0.06 -5.61 0.06
C ASP A 183 -0.14 -4.35 -0.78
N GLU A 184 0.96 -4.01 -1.44
CA GLU A 184 1.20 -2.69 -2.01
C GLU A 184 0.85 -1.55 -1.02
N CYS A 185 1.45 -1.63 0.18
CA CYS A 185 1.13 -0.73 1.29
C CYS A 185 1.37 0.76 1.03
N HIS A 186 2.04 1.12 -0.07
CA HIS A 186 2.12 2.51 -0.55
C HIS A 186 0.74 3.13 -0.86
N HIS A 187 -0.32 2.33 -1.00
CA HIS A 187 -1.70 2.82 -1.12
C HIS A 187 -2.34 3.22 0.22
N LEU A 188 -1.81 2.75 1.35
CA LEU A 188 -2.39 2.96 2.69
C LEU A 188 -2.48 4.43 3.13
N PRO A 189 -1.49 5.31 2.85
CA PRO A 189 -1.51 6.69 3.37
C PRO A 189 -2.66 7.57 2.88
N GLY A 190 -3.42 7.13 1.87
CA GLY A 190 -4.61 7.85 1.41
C GLY A 190 -5.57 8.14 2.56
N ALA A 191 -6.17 9.34 2.59
CA ALA A 191 -6.98 9.83 3.71
C ALA A 191 -8.13 8.88 4.12
N VAL A 192 -8.69 8.16 3.14
CA VAL A 192 -9.73 7.14 3.37
C VAL A 192 -9.10 5.79 3.71
N ASN A 193 -8.10 5.34 2.94
CA ASN A 193 -7.46 4.03 3.13
C ASN A 193 -6.85 3.85 4.51
N ARG A 194 -6.19 4.87 5.05
CA ARG A 194 -5.55 4.78 6.37
C ARG A 194 -6.53 4.38 7.47
N THR A 195 -7.80 4.81 7.35
CA THR A 195 -8.84 4.53 8.35
C THR A 195 -9.06 3.03 8.56
N LEU A 196 -8.78 2.19 7.55
CA LEU A 196 -8.87 0.75 7.72
C LEU A 196 -7.89 0.25 8.79
N ALA A 197 -6.65 0.74 8.77
CA ALA A 197 -5.63 0.31 9.71
C ALA A 197 -5.87 0.91 11.11
N GLU A 198 -6.39 2.15 11.16
CA GLU A 198 -6.78 2.85 12.39
C GLU A 198 -7.96 2.17 13.12
N MET A 199 -8.88 1.54 12.36
CA MET A 199 -10.05 0.82 12.88
C MET A 199 -9.78 -0.66 13.18
N SER A 200 -8.57 -1.17 12.91
CA SER A 200 -8.19 -2.55 13.22
C SER A 200 -7.57 -2.66 14.61
N ILE A 201 -7.97 -3.64 15.41
CA ILE A 201 -7.27 -3.97 16.66
C ILE A 201 -6.05 -4.88 16.44
N ALA A 202 -5.81 -5.34 15.20
CA ALA A 202 -4.81 -6.39 14.92
C ALA A 202 -3.43 -5.99 15.50
N PRO A 203 -2.91 -6.74 16.50
CA PRO A 203 -1.63 -6.43 17.13
C PRO A 203 -0.44 -6.79 16.23
N PHE A 204 -0.64 -7.73 15.31
CA PHE A 204 0.36 -8.10 14.31
C PHE A 204 0.05 -7.39 13.00
N ARG A 205 1.06 -6.78 12.39
CA ARG A 205 0.89 -5.96 11.19
C ARG A 205 2.05 -6.14 10.23
N MET A 206 1.76 -6.25 8.95
CA MET A 206 2.76 -6.41 7.90
C MET A 206 2.41 -5.52 6.71
N GLY A 207 3.34 -4.64 6.32
CA GLY A 207 3.31 -3.98 5.01
C GLY A 207 4.17 -4.74 4.01
N LEU A 208 3.67 -4.95 2.80
CA LEU A 208 4.43 -5.49 1.68
C LEU A 208 4.44 -4.44 0.57
N SER A 209 5.61 -4.04 0.09
CA SER A 209 5.71 -3.22 -1.13
C SER A 209 7.07 -3.38 -1.79
N ALA A 210 7.17 -2.97 -3.06
CA ALA A 210 8.45 -2.80 -3.74
C ALA A 210 9.04 -1.39 -3.56
N THR A 211 8.17 -0.41 -3.31
CA THR A 211 8.51 1.01 -3.24
C THR A 211 7.61 1.69 -2.22
N PRO A 212 7.91 1.61 -0.91
CA PRO A 212 7.13 2.31 0.11
C PRO A 212 7.27 3.83 0.03
N GLU A 213 8.34 4.35 -0.59
CA GLU A 213 8.63 5.77 -0.71
C GLU A 213 7.59 6.48 -1.59
N ARG A 214 7.17 7.67 -1.16
CA ARG A 214 6.20 8.47 -1.91
C ARG A 214 6.73 9.88 -2.15
N ASP A 215 6.42 10.43 -3.32
CA ASP A 215 6.79 11.81 -3.67
C ASP A 215 6.17 12.86 -2.74
N ASP A 216 5.09 12.51 -2.03
CA ASP A 216 4.39 13.38 -1.09
C ASP A 216 4.88 13.27 0.37
N GLY A 217 5.86 12.41 0.66
CA GLY A 217 6.42 12.21 2.00
C GLY A 217 5.50 11.49 2.99
N MET A 218 4.41 10.89 2.51
CA MET A 218 3.40 10.25 3.37
C MET A 218 3.74 8.81 3.76
N GLU A 219 4.95 8.33 3.46
CA GLU A 219 5.46 7.03 3.90
C GLU A 219 5.51 6.89 5.43
N GLU A 220 5.69 7.99 6.17
CA GLU A 220 5.65 8.00 7.64
C GLU A 220 4.33 7.42 8.17
N VAL A 221 3.21 7.70 7.49
CA VAL A 221 1.89 7.15 7.84
C VAL A 221 1.85 5.63 7.73
N ILE A 222 2.60 5.04 6.79
CA ILE A 222 2.73 3.59 6.66
C ILE A 222 3.43 3.05 7.91
N PHE A 223 4.54 3.68 8.29
CA PHE A 223 5.35 3.22 9.43
C PHE A 223 4.64 3.39 10.76
N ASP A 224 3.86 4.45 10.93
CA ASP A 224 3.02 4.66 12.12
C ASP A 224 1.94 3.58 12.25
N LEU A 225 1.32 3.19 11.13
CA LEU A 225 0.18 2.27 11.14
C LEU A 225 0.58 0.79 11.09
N LEU A 226 1.67 0.44 10.42
CA LEU A 226 2.09 -0.95 10.19
C LEU A 226 3.40 -1.33 10.90
N GLY A 227 4.17 -0.34 11.38
CA GLY A 227 5.51 -0.52 11.93
C GLY A 227 6.62 -0.07 10.99
N PRO A 228 7.86 0.09 11.50
CA PRO A 228 9.00 0.56 10.71
C PRO A 228 9.35 -0.41 9.57
N GLU A 229 10.17 0.04 8.63
CA GLU A 229 10.83 -0.87 7.70
C GLU A 229 11.74 -1.84 8.48
N VAL A 230 11.45 -3.14 8.39
CA VAL A 230 12.18 -4.20 9.09
C VAL A 230 13.09 -4.99 8.16
N TYR A 231 12.82 -4.97 6.86
CA TYR A 231 13.61 -5.67 5.86
C TYR A 231 13.50 -4.99 4.51
N ARG A 232 14.62 -4.87 3.81
CA ARG A 232 14.68 -4.44 2.42
C ARG A 232 15.71 -5.27 1.68
N ARG A 233 15.38 -5.64 0.45
CA ARG A 233 16.34 -6.23 -0.48
C ARG A 233 16.11 -5.67 -1.88
N ASP A 234 17.15 -5.15 -2.51
CA ASP A 234 17.01 -4.52 -3.83
C ASP A 234 17.14 -5.54 -4.96
N ILE A 235 16.57 -5.23 -6.14
CA ILE A 235 16.66 -6.08 -7.36
C ILE A 235 18.10 -6.51 -7.64
N LYS A 236 19.07 -5.60 -7.43
CA LYS A 236 20.49 -5.82 -7.71
C LYS A 236 21.15 -6.84 -6.78
N GLU A 237 20.51 -7.15 -5.66
CA GLU A 237 21.01 -8.07 -4.63
C GLU A 237 20.46 -9.49 -4.79
N PHE A 238 19.59 -9.71 -5.79
CA PHE A 238 19.15 -11.04 -6.20
C PHE A 238 20.14 -11.63 -7.20
N SER A 239 20.54 -12.88 -7.00
CA SER A 239 21.37 -13.61 -7.97
C SER A 239 20.60 -13.84 -9.28
N THR A 240 21.32 -14.07 -10.37
CA THR A 240 20.78 -14.45 -11.69
C THR A 240 19.89 -15.70 -11.65
N ASP A 241 19.96 -16.50 -10.58
CA ASP A 241 19.12 -17.68 -10.39
C ASP A 241 17.73 -17.35 -9.81
N THR A 242 17.52 -16.14 -9.28
CA THR A 242 16.23 -15.72 -8.67
C THR A 242 15.43 -14.77 -9.56
N LEU A 243 16.12 -13.91 -10.31
CA LEU A 243 15.51 -13.02 -11.30
C LEU A 243 16.16 -13.31 -12.65
N SER A 244 15.34 -13.48 -13.70
CA SER A 244 15.84 -13.59 -15.06
C SER A 244 16.72 -12.38 -15.36
N ALA A 245 17.95 -12.63 -15.81
CA ALA A 245 18.83 -11.57 -16.27
C ALA A 245 18.11 -10.77 -17.38
N TYR A 246 18.02 -9.46 -17.21
CA TYR A 246 17.48 -8.55 -18.21
C TYR A 246 18.49 -7.46 -18.52
N GLU A 247 18.50 -7.01 -19.76
CA GLU A 247 19.32 -5.89 -20.21
C GLU A 247 18.43 -4.67 -20.43
N VAL A 248 18.85 -3.51 -19.92
CA VAL A 248 18.15 -2.25 -20.16
C VAL A 248 18.85 -1.50 -21.27
N VAL A 249 18.26 -1.54 -22.47
CA VAL A 249 18.72 -0.78 -23.63
C VAL A 249 17.90 0.50 -23.75
N ARG A 250 18.58 1.66 -23.72
CA ARG A 250 17.93 2.97 -23.98
C ARG A 250 18.04 3.28 -25.46
N ILE A 251 16.89 3.47 -26.11
CA ILE A 251 16.80 3.86 -27.52
C ILE A 251 16.35 5.32 -27.56
N GLU A 252 17.26 6.20 -27.97
CA GLU A 252 16.96 7.60 -28.22
C GLU A 252 16.38 7.73 -29.63
N VAL A 253 15.33 8.53 -29.76
CA VAL A 253 14.71 8.84 -31.05
C VAL A 253 14.56 10.34 -31.19
N GLU A 254 14.76 10.84 -32.40
CA GLU A 254 14.59 12.25 -32.73
C GLU A 254 13.15 12.53 -33.15
N LEU A 255 12.67 13.76 -32.95
CA LEU A 255 11.37 14.18 -33.48
C LEU A 255 11.51 14.47 -34.98
N GLU A 256 10.47 14.18 -35.76
CA GLU A 256 10.42 14.64 -37.15
C GLU A 256 10.26 16.16 -37.20
N GLU A 257 10.67 16.81 -38.30
CA GLU A 257 10.74 18.28 -38.40
C GLU A 257 9.43 18.96 -37.99
N ASP A 258 8.29 18.47 -38.47
CA ASP A 258 6.98 19.04 -38.15
C ASP A 258 6.52 18.78 -36.70
N GLU A 259 6.93 17.64 -36.11
CA GLU A 259 6.76 17.35 -34.69
C GLU A 259 7.64 18.24 -33.81
N GLN A 260 8.88 18.46 -34.22
CA GLN A 260 9.85 19.30 -33.52
C GLN A 260 9.41 20.77 -33.54
N GLU A 261 8.99 21.30 -34.70
CA GLU A 261 8.44 22.65 -34.82
C GLU A 261 7.22 22.85 -33.91
N THR A 262 6.29 21.90 -33.93
CA THR A 262 5.09 21.96 -33.08
C THR A 262 5.48 21.86 -31.60
N TYR A 263 6.41 20.98 -31.25
CA TYR A 263 6.90 20.83 -29.88
C TYR A 263 7.54 22.12 -29.37
N ASP A 264 8.44 22.72 -30.15
CA ASP A 264 9.17 23.93 -29.77
C ASP A 264 8.23 25.12 -29.59
N LEU A 265 7.29 25.34 -30.51
CA LEU A 265 6.27 26.38 -30.38
C LEU A 265 5.48 26.25 -29.07
N ASN A 266 4.99 25.05 -28.77
CA ASN A 266 4.22 24.80 -27.55
C ASN A 266 5.10 24.90 -26.29
N ARG A 267 6.37 24.52 -26.40
CA ARG A 267 7.33 24.62 -25.31
C ARG A 267 7.71 26.06 -25.00
N GLU A 268 7.78 26.93 -26.01
CA GLU A 268 7.97 28.37 -25.84
C GLU A 268 6.78 29.00 -25.11
N ILE A 269 5.55 28.71 -25.53
CA ILE A 269 4.32 29.20 -24.86
C ILE A 269 4.32 28.76 -23.39
N TYR A 270 4.59 27.48 -23.13
CA TYR A 270 4.67 26.94 -21.78
C TYR A 270 5.77 27.62 -20.94
N ARG A 271 6.99 27.78 -21.48
CA ARG A 271 8.10 28.43 -20.79
C ARG A 271 7.85 29.91 -20.52
N ALA A 272 7.24 30.62 -21.47
CA ALA A 272 6.85 32.01 -21.31
C ALA A 272 5.86 32.17 -20.15
N PHE A 273 4.87 31.28 -20.05
CA PHE A 273 3.93 31.25 -18.91
C PHE A 273 4.64 30.99 -17.58
N LEU A 274 5.51 29.98 -17.51
CA LEU A 274 6.26 29.68 -16.29
C LEU A 274 7.12 30.88 -15.84
N SER A 275 7.80 31.53 -16.78
CA SER A 275 8.63 32.70 -16.51
C SER A 275 7.79 33.89 -16.03
N LYS A 276 6.69 34.19 -16.74
CA LYS A 276 5.78 35.30 -16.42
C LYS A 276 5.19 35.21 -15.02
N TYR A 277 4.85 34.01 -14.55
CA TYR A 277 4.28 33.78 -13.23
C TYR A 277 5.27 33.22 -12.20
N ASN A 278 6.57 33.24 -12.51
CA ASN A 278 7.66 32.77 -11.66
C ASN A 278 7.42 31.37 -11.05
N ILE A 279 6.94 30.44 -11.88
CA ILE A 279 6.64 29.06 -11.48
C ILE A 279 7.93 28.25 -11.59
N ARG A 280 8.36 27.66 -10.46
CA ARG A 280 9.55 26.81 -10.38
C ARG A 280 9.17 25.39 -9.96
N PHE A 281 9.74 24.41 -10.65
CA PHE A 281 9.60 22.99 -10.32
C PHE A 281 10.72 22.57 -9.37
N THR A 282 10.53 22.86 -8.09
CA THR A 282 11.52 22.62 -7.02
C THR A 282 11.00 21.71 -5.91
N GLY A 283 9.73 21.30 -5.97
CA GLY A 283 9.15 20.38 -5.00
C GLY A 283 7.86 19.71 -5.47
N PRO A 284 7.30 18.80 -4.66
CA PRO A 284 6.17 17.93 -5.04
C PRO A 284 4.90 18.71 -5.41
N GLN A 285 4.68 19.87 -4.78
CA GLN A 285 3.51 20.71 -5.02
C GLN A 285 3.64 21.66 -6.24
N SER A 286 4.79 21.69 -6.91
CA SER A 286 5.00 22.57 -8.05
C SER A 286 4.01 22.32 -9.19
N TRP A 287 3.61 21.06 -9.40
CA TRP A 287 2.60 20.69 -10.39
C TRP A 287 1.20 21.22 -10.04
N ASN A 288 0.77 21.04 -8.78
CA ASN A 288 -0.50 21.58 -8.29
C ASN A 288 -0.54 23.10 -8.39
N ARG A 289 0.59 23.77 -8.08
CA ARG A 289 0.72 25.22 -8.24
C ARG A 289 0.58 25.65 -9.70
N PHE A 290 1.19 24.93 -10.64
CA PHE A 290 1.03 25.19 -12.07
C PHE A 290 -0.44 25.09 -12.49
N ILE A 291 -1.14 24.02 -12.13
CA ILE A 291 -2.57 23.85 -12.44
C ILE A 291 -3.42 24.98 -11.85
N GLN A 292 -3.18 25.34 -10.59
CA GLN A 292 -3.90 26.44 -9.93
C GLN A 292 -3.68 27.78 -10.63
N GLN A 293 -2.47 28.04 -11.11
CA GLN A 293 -2.17 29.26 -11.87
C GLN A 293 -2.85 29.23 -13.24
N CYS A 294 -2.83 28.09 -13.94
CA CYS A 294 -3.54 27.92 -15.20
C CYS A 294 -5.05 28.18 -15.07
N ALA A 295 -5.66 27.83 -13.94
CA ALA A 295 -7.09 28.07 -13.70
C ALA A 295 -7.42 29.55 -13.39
N ARG A 296 -6.46 30.32 -12.89
CA ARG A 296 -6.67 31.72 -12.42
C ARG A 296 -6.28 32.77 -13.45
N MET A 297 -5.32 32.46 -14.32
CA MET A 297 -4.73 33.42 -15.25
C MET A 297 -5.39 33.36 -16.64
N PRO A 298 -5.54 34.51 -17.33
CA PRO A 298 -6.21 34.57 -18.63
C PRO A 298 -5.51 33.77 -19.75
N ASP A 299 -4.18 33.65 -19.69
CA ASP A 299 -3.34 32.84 -20.58
C ASP A 299 -3.14 31.40 -20.09
N GLY A 300 -3.75 31.03 -18.96
CA GLY A 300 -3.56 29.73 -18.32
C GLY A 300 -4.10 28.55 -19.13
N LYS A 301 -5.23 28.73 -19.83
CA LYS A 301 -5.80 27.71 -20.73
C LYS A 301 -4.85 27.41 -21.90
N GLU A 302 -4.22 28.43 -22.45
CA GLU A 302 -3.26 28.30 -23.55
C GLU A 302 -2.00 27.57 -23.08
N ALA A 303 -1.45 27.96 -21.93
CA ALA A 303 -0.30 27.29 -21.33
C ALA A 303 -0.57 25.81 -21.00
N MET A 304 -1.76 25.48 -20.49
CA MET A 304 -2.13 24.09 -20.22
C MET A 304 -2.26 23.28 -21.52
N LYS A 305 -2.89 23.86 -22.55
CA LYS A 305 -2.97 23.22 -23.88
C LYS A 305 -1.59 22.98 -24.46
N ALA A 306 -0.70 23.97 -24.37
CA ALA A 306 0.67 23.87 -24.87
C ALA A 306 1.49 22.80 -24.11
N TYR A 307 1.32 22.70 -22.79
CA TYR A 307 1.89 21.61 -22.00
C TYR A 307 1.35 20.24 -22.43
N MET A 308 0.04 20.10 -22.63
CA MET A 308 -0.54 18.84 -23.08
C MET A 308 -0.03 18.43 -24.46
N THR A 309 0.05 19.39 -25.40
CA THR A 309 0.53 19.14 -26.77
C THR A 309 2.00 18.70 -26.80
N GLN A 310 2.91 19.44 -26.13
CA GLN A 310 4.33 19.05 -26.12
C GLN A 310 4.53 17.68 -25.44
N LYS A 311 3.74 17.39 -24.40
CA LYS A 311 3.77 16.11 -23.70
C LYS A 311 3.27 14.98 -24.59
N LYS A 312 2.19 15.20 -25.35
CA LYS A 312 1.71 14.24 -26.34
C LYS A 312 2.78 13.95 -27.39
N ILE A 313 3.37 14.97 -28.01
CA ILE A 313 4.43 14.78 -29.03
C ILE A 313 5.61 13.98 -28.46
N SER A 314 6.16 14.37 -27.30
CA SER A 314 7.30 13.65 -26.70
C SER A 314 6.99 12.21 -26.28
N THR A 315 5.73 11.87 -26.05
CA THR A 315 5.32 10.53 -25.61
C THR A 315 4.91 9.63 -26.77
N SER A 316 4.31 10.19 -27.82
CA SER A 316 3.72 9.48 -28.96
C SER A 316 4.26 9.92 -30.33
N CYS A 317 5.51 10.35 -30.42
CA CYS A 317 6.10 10.75 -31.71
C CYS A 317 6.22 9.58 -32.70
N ARG A 318 6.20 9.88 -34.00
CA ARG A 318 6.29 8.88 -35.06
C ARG A 318 7.53 8.00 -34.96
N GLN A 319 8.68 8.59 -34.65
CA GLN A 319 9.93 7.83 -34.53
C GLN A 319 9.91 6.81 -33.39
N LYS A 320 9.16 7.06 -32.30
CA LYS A 320 8.92 6.03 -31.27
C LYS A 320 8.12 4.86 -31.84
N MET A 321 7.08 5.14 -32.61
CA MET A 321 6.26 4.08 -33.23
C MET A 321 7.08 3.25 -34.21
N LEU A 322 7.91 3.89 -35.03
CA LEU A 322 8.82 3.21 -35.95
C LEU A 322 9.89 2.39 -35.21
N ALA A 323 10.43 2.91 -34.11
CA ALA A 323 11.36 2.16 -33.27
C ALA A 323 10.70 0.92 -32.65
N ILE A 324 9.49 1.06 -32.12
CA ILE A 324 8.71 -0.07 -31.60
C ILE A 324 8.42 -1.08 -32.72
N GLU A 325 8.01 -0.64 -33.91
CA GLU A 325 7.78 -1.53 -35.05
C GLU A 325 9.07 -2.28 -35.44
N GLY A 326 10.21 -1.60 -35.44
CA GLY A 326 11.52 -2.20 -35.68
C GLY A 326 11.87 -3.27 -34.65
N LEU A 327 11.62 -3.01 -33.37
CA LEU A 327 11.82 -3.98 -32.29
C LEU A 327 10.89 -5.19 -32.42
N LEU A 328 9.61 -4.96 -32.72
CA LEU A 328 8.63 -6.03 -32.94
C LEU A 328 9.03 -6.94 -34.11
N LYS A 329 9.57 -6.36 -35.20
CA LYS A 329 10.10 -7.14 -36.32
C LYS A 329 11.36 -7.91 -35.96
N THR A 330 12.26 -7.30 -35.18
CA THR A 330 13.53 -7.92 -34.76
C THR A 330 13.28 -9.11 -33.83
N HIS A 331 12.33 -8.98 -32.91
CA HIS A 331 11.95 -10.01 -31.93
C HIS A 331 10.72 -10.80 -32.37
N ALA A 332 10.51 -10.94 -33.69
CA ALA A 332 9.35 -11.65 -34.23
C ALA A 332 9.34 -13.11 -33.75
N GLY A 333 8.27 -13.50 -33.04
CA GLY A 333 8.11 -14.84 -32.48
C GLY A 333 8.41 -14.96 -30.99
N GLU A 334 8.94 -13.91 -30.35
CA GLU A 334 9.10 -13.84 -28.90
C GLU A 334 7.83 -13.35 -28.20
N ARG A 335 7.73 -13.59 -26.88
CA ARG A 335 6.65 -13.02 -26.06
C ARG A 335 7.02 -11.59 -25.66
N ILE A 336 6.35 -10.62 -26.27
CA ILE A 336 6.64 -9.20 -26.07
C ILE A 336 5.52 -8.57 -25.24
N ILE A 337 5.90 -7.77 -24.24
CA ILE A 337 4.98 -6.93 -23.49
C ILE A 337 5.39 -5.47 -23.68
N ILE A 338 4.47 -4.65 -24.18
CA ILE A 338 4.66 -3.21 -24.36
C ILE A 338 3.88 -2.50 -23.26
N PHE A 339 4.56 -1.65 -22.49
CA PHE A 339 3.95 -0.81 -21.46
C PHE A 339 4.00 0.66 -21.85
N THR A 340 2.86 1.33 -21.78
CA THR A 340 2.74 2.79 -21.92
C THR A 340 1.74 3.30 -20.88
N GLN A 341 1.99 4.50 -20.35
CA GLN A 341 1.04 5.17 -19.45
C GLN A 341 -0.11 5.84 -20.22
N TYR A 342 -0.05 5.90 -21.56
CA TYR A 342 -0.99 6.66 -22.38
C TYR A 342 -1.85 5.71 -23.23
N ASN A 343 -3.17 5.78 -23.01
CA ASN A 343 -4.15 4.96 -23.74
C ASN A 343 -4.20 5.28 -25.24
N ASP A 344 -3.88 6.51 -25.66
CA ASP A 344 -3.84 6.90 -27.08
C ASP A 344 -2.79 6.10 -27.89
N LEU A 345 -1.88 5.40 -27.22
CA LEU A 345 -0.81 4.58 -27.80
C LEU A 345 -1.07 3.07 -27.73
N ALA A 346 -2.13 2.65 -27.05
CA ALA A 346 -2.56 1.26 -26.92
C ALA A 346 -3.65 0.95 -27.95
#